data_AF-A0A059C6U4-F1
#
_entry.id   AF-A0A059C6U4-F1
#
_cell.length_a   1.000
_cell.length_b   1.000
_cell.length_c   1.000
_cell.angle_alpha   90.00
_cell.angle_beta   90.00
_cell.angle_gamma   90.00
#
_symmetry.space_group_name_H-M   'P 1'
#
loop_
_entity.id
_entity.type
_entity.pdbx_description
1 polymer ?
#
loop_
_entity_poly.entity_id
_entity_poly.type
_entity_poly.pdbx_seq_one_letter_code
_entity_poly.pdbx_strand_id
1 'polypeptide(L)'
;MESPPKVAYCVFALPPDDLAPRLRSLMDGLRAEFGGPQFVPHITVVGPVGLKEDDAVREFRAACDGLRAYPATVDRVATGTFFYQCVYLLLRPTAEVVEASDRCCAFLGYKSNT
;
A
#
# COMPACT_ATOMS: atom_id res chain seq x y z
N MET A 1 -17.67 -3.05 30.15
CA MET A 1 -17.01 -2.14 29.20
C MET A 1 -16.89 -2.89 27.89
N GLU A 2 -17.61 -2.47 26.84
CA GLU A 2 -17.49 -3.10 25.52
C GLU A 2 -16.07 -2.93 24.98
N SER A 3 -15.57 -3.98 24.33
CA SER A 3 -14.30 -3.87 23.60
C SER A 3 -14.46 -2.85 22.46
N PRO A 4 -13.48 -1.96 22.23
CA PRO A 4 -13.53 -1.05 21.10
C PRO A 4 -13.68 -1.82 19.77
N PRO A 5 -14.42 -1.28 18.79
CA PRO A 5 -14.69 -1.95 17.54
C PRO A 5 -13.41 -2.11 16.72
N LYS A 6 -13.35 -3.16 15.91
CA LYS A 6 -12.31 -3.30 14.89
C LYS A 6 -12.66 -2.43 13.69
N VAL A 7 -11.66 -1.79 13.11
CA VAL A 7 -11.77 -1.07 11.83
C VAL A 7 -10.74 -1.60 10.83
N ALA A 8 -10.99 -1.38 9.54
CA ALA A 8 -10.12 -1.85 8.48
C ALA A 8 -8.94 -0.89 8.27
N TYR A 9 -7.72 -1.42 8.31
CA TYR A 9 -6.48 -0.70 8.04
C TYR A 9 -5.75 -1.28 6.83
N CYS A 10 -5.04 -0.43 6.10
CA CYS A 10 -4.09 -0.83 5.07
C CYS A 10 -2.73 -0.22 5.41
N VAL A 11 -1.64 -0.92 5.07
CA VAL A 11 -0.28 -0.41 5.17
C VAL A 11 0.21 -0.03 3.78
N PHE A 12 0.71 1.19 3.66
CA PHE A 12 1.17 1.76 2.41
C PHE A 12 2.67 2.08 2.49
N ALA A 13 3.43 1.62 1.50
CA ALA A 13 4.77 2.14 1.24
C ALA A 13 4.64 3.40 0.36
N LEU A 14 5.34 4.46 0.78
CA LEU A 14 5.26 5.76 0.13
C LEU A 14 6.49 5.97 -0.78
N PRO A 15 6.33 6.59 -1.95
CA PRO A 15 7.46 7.01 -2.77
C PRO A 15 8.28 8.09 -2.04
N PRO A 16 9.58 8.23 -2.36
CA PRO A 16 10.40 9.30 -1.79
C PRO A 16 9.92 10.69 -2.23
N ASP A 17 10.27 11.71 -1.46
CA ASP A 17 9.75 13.08 -1.59
C ASP A 17 10.05 13.74 -2.95
N ASP A 18 11.12 13.32 -3.61
CA ASP A 18 11.52 13.80 -4.94
C ASP A 18 10.71 13.14 -6.07
N LEU A 19 10.24 11.91 -5.88
CA LEU A 19 9.42 11.17 -6.84
C LEU A 19 7.92 11.46 -6.68
N ALA A 20 7.46 11.67 -5.45
CA ALA A 20 6.05 11.83 -5.14
C ALA A 20 5.33 12.95 -5.93
N PRO A 21 5.93 14.15 -6.16
CA PRO A 21 5.32 15.21 -6.98
C PRO A 21 5.11 14.78 -8.44
N ARG A 22 6.08 14.07 -9.02
CA ARG A 22 5.97 13.56 -10.41
C ARG A 22 4.82 12.58 -10.55
N LEU A 23 4.67 11.66 -9.59
CA LEU A 23 3.56 10.69 -9.58
C LEU A 23 2.21 11.39 -9.38
N ARG A 24 2.13 12.37 -8.46
CA ARG A 24 0.92 13.19 -8.28
C ARG A 24 0.52 13.90 -9.57
N SER A 25 1.46 14.56 -10.25
CA SER A 25 1.17 15.24 -11.53
C SER A 25 0.66 14.27 -12.61
N LEU A 26 1.23 13.07 -12.71
CA LEU A 26 0.73 12.03 -13.62
C LEU A 26 -0.70 11.60 -13.26
N MET A 27 -0.96 11.35 -11.99
CA MET A 27 -2.28 10.96 -11.49
C MET A 27 -3.33 12.06 -11.72
N ASP A 28 -2.97 13.32 -11.47
CA ASP A 28 -3.84 14.48 -11.68
C ASP A 28 -4.15 14.68 -13.17
N GLY A 29 -3.18 14.48 -14.06
CA GLY A 29 -3.38 14.54 -15.51
C GLY A 29 -4.36 13.47 -16.01
N LEU A 30 -4.15 12.21 -15.61
CA LEU A 30 -5.07 11.11 -15.95
C LEU A 30 -6.47 11.35 -15.38
N ARG A 31 -6.56 11.81 -14.13
CA ARG A 31 -7.85 12.13 -13.49
C ARG A 31 -8.58 13.28 -14.19
N ALA A 32 -7.86 14.31 -14.66
CA ALA A 32 -8.48 15.44 -15.34
C ALA A 32 -9.14 15.01 -16.67
N GLU A 33 -8.56 14.02 -17.36
CA GLU A 33 -9.08 13.51 -18.63
C GLU A 33 -10.17 12.45 -18.44
N PHE A 34 -9.98 11.50 -17.51
CA PHE A 34 -10.84 10.32 -17.37
C PHE A 34 -11.75 10.34 -16.13
N GLY A 35 -11.62 11.34 -15.27
CA GLY A 35 -12.31 11.42 -13.98
C GLY A 35 -11.70 10.51 -12.91
N GLY A 36 -12.39 10.40 -11.76
CA GLY A 36 -12.00 9.52 -10.66
C GLY A 36 -11.65 10.24 -9.34
N PRO A 37 -11.51 9.49 -8.24
CA PRO A 37 -11.16 10.03 -6.94
C PRO A 37 -9.70 10.47 -6.89
N GLN A 38 -9.41 11.47 -6.05
CA GLN A 38 -8.05 11.86 -5.74
C GLN A 38 -7.50 10.98 -4.61
N PHE A 39 -6.25 10.55 -4.74
CA PHE A 39 -5.52 9.80 -3.71
C PHE A 39 -4.02 10.07 -3.81
N VAL A 40 -3.26 9.65 -2.79
CA VAL A 40 -1.79 9.82 -2.77
C VAL A 40 -1.10 8.65 -3.49
N PRO A 41 0.04 8.85 -4.16
CA PRO A 41 0.79 7.73 -4.74
C PRO A 41 1.30 6.81 -3.62
N HIS A 42 1.01 5.52 -3.71
CA HIS A 42 1.43 4.52 -2.74
C HIS A 42 1.51 3.13 -3.37
N ILE A 43 2.20 2.22 -2.68
CA ILE A 43 2.11 0.77 -2.91
C ILE A 43 1.40 0.18 -1.70
N THR A 44 0.31 -0.53 -1.92
CA THR A 44 -0.33 -1.31 -0.85
C THR A 44 0.57 -2.50 -0.50
N VAL A 45 1.08 -2.51 0.72
CA VAL A 45 1.96 -3.58 1.25
C VAL A 45 1.11 -4.70 1.85
N VAL A 46 0.08 -4.34 2.63
CA VAL A 46 -0.92 -5.28 3.15
C VAL A 46 -2.25 -4.57 3.40
N GLY A 47 -3.35 -5.28 3.24
CA GLY A 47 -4.68 -4.84 3.65
C GLY A 47 -5.79 -5.23 2.68
N PRO A 48 -7.05 -4.93 3.03
CA PRO A 48 -7.47 -4.40 4.34
C PRO A 48 -7.37 -5.45 5.47
N VAL A 49 -7.02 -5.01 6.68
CA VAL A 49 -6.93 -5.84 7.90
C VAL A 49 -7.81 -5.26 9.01
N GLY A 50 -8.67 -6.08 9.62
CA GLY A 50 -9.55 -5.66 10.71
C GLY A 50 -8.87 -5.71 12.08
N LEU A 51 -8.54 -4.55 12.66
CA LEU A 51 -7.82 -4.43 13.92
C LEU A 51 -8.49 -3.42 14.86
N LYS A 52 -8.28 -3.58 16.17
CA LYS A 52 -8.53 -2.50 17.13
C LYS A 52 -7.42 -1.45 16.98
N GLU A 53 -7.71 -0.19 17.25
CA GLU A 53 -6.75 0.90 17.05
C GLU A 53 -5.42 0.69 17.78
N ASP A 54 -5.46 0.33 19.07
CA ASP A 54 -4.24 0.07 19.86
C ASP A 54 -3.39 -1.07 19.29
N ASP A 55 -4.05 -2.14 18.81
CA ASP A 55 -3.39 -3.25 18.16
C ASP A 55 -2.79 -2.81 16.82
N ALA A 56 -3.53 -2.03 16.01
CA ALA A 56 -3.06 -1.52 14.73
C ALA A 56 -1.79 -0.68 14.90
N VAL A 57 -1.76 0.24 15.87
CA VAL A 57 -0.59 1.08 16.14
C VAL A 57 0.59 0.25 16.65
N ARG A 58 0.36 -0.69 17.58
CA ARG A 58 1.41 -1.53 18.15
C ARG A 58 2.04 -2.43 17.08
N GLU A 59 1.23 -3.16 16.33
CA GLU A 59 1.72 -4.09 15.30
C GLU A 59 2.34 -3.35 14.12
N PHE A 60 1.80 -2.18 13.73
CA PHE A 60 2.42 -1.36 12.68
C PHE A 60 3.83 -0.88 13.08
N ARG A 61 4.01 -0.41 14.32
CA ARG A 61 5.34 -0.04 14.82
C ARG A 61 6.32 -1.21 14.80
N ALA A 62 5.87 -2.41 15.21
CA ALA A 62 6.68 -3.62 15.19
C ALA A 62 7.03 -4.05 13.74
N ALA A 63 6.08 -3.90 12.81
CA ALA A 63 6.32 -4.14 11.38
C ALA A 63 7.35 -3.17 10.79
N CYS A 64 7.31 -1.89 11.18
CA CYS A 64 8.26 -0.88 10.74
C CYS A 64 9.66 -1.05 11.36
N ASP A 65 9.76 -1.59 12.57
CA ASP A 65 11.05 -1.78 13.23
C ASP A 65 11.97 -2.66 12.36
N GLY A 66 13.18 -2.20 12.08
CA GLY A 66 14.13 -2.89 11.20
C GLY A 66 13.78 -2.94 9.70
N LEU A 67 12.60 -2.47 9.28
CA LEU A 67 12.26 -2.37 7.85
C LEU A 67 13.02 -1.20 7.22
N ARG A 68 13.79 -1.48 6.17
CA ARG A 68 14.55 -0.45 5.44
C ARG A 68 13.76 0.03 4.23
N ALA A 69 14.06 1.26 3.80
CA ALA A 69 13.64 1.72 2.49
C ALA A 69 14.18 0.76 1.42
N TYR A 70 13.34 0.43 0.44
CA TYR A 70 13.66 -0.54 -0.60
C TYR A 70 13.37 0.03 -1.99
N PRO A 71 14.12 -0.41 -3.02
CA PRO A 71 13.83 -0.02 -4.39
C PRO A 71 12.58 -0.76 -4.91
N ALA A 72 11.79 -0.07 -5.72
CA ALA A 72 10.71 -0.67 -6.50
C ALA A 72 10.90 -0.30 -7.97
N THR A 73 10.90 -1.30 -8.85
CA THR A 73 11.06 -1.08 -10.29
C THR A 73 9.75 -1.27 -11.00
N VAL A 74 9.32 -0.25 -11.74
CA VAL A 74 8.17 -0.35 -12.65
C VAL A 74 8.55 -1.28 -13.79
N ASP A 75 7.77 -2.34 -13.98
CA ASP A 75 7.87 -3.23 -15.12
C ASP A 75 7.16 -2.64 -16.34
N ARG A 76 5.89 -2.25 -16.15
CA ARG A 76 5.04 -1.66 -17.19
C ARG A 76 3.86 -0.89 -16.61
N VAL A 77 3.21 -0.10 -17.46
CA VAL A 77 1.84 0.36 -17.21
C VAL A 77 0.89 -0.81 -17.49
N ALA A 78 -0.07 -1.02 -16.60
CA ALA A 78 -1.05 -2.08 -16.71
C ALA A 78 -2.46 -1.55 -16.42
N THR A 79 -3.46 -2.30 -16.88
CA THR A 79 -4.87 -2.08 -16.60
C THR A 79 -5.47 -3.35 -16.01
N GLY A 80 -6.59 -3.19 -15.31
CA GLY A 80 -7.38 -4.28 -14.75
C GLY A 80 -8.86 -4.07 -15.01
N THR A 81 -9.69 -4.91 -14.38
CA THR A 81 -11.12 -5.01 -14.72
C THR A 81 -12.04 -4.52 -13.61
N PHE A 82 -11.52 -3.88 -12.57
CA PHE A 82 -12.32 -3.30 -11.50
C PHE A 82 -11.79 -1.94 -11.04
N PHE A 83 -12.62 -1.21 -10.29
CA PHE A 83 -12.41 0.21 -9.96
C PHE A 83 -11.02 0.55 -9.41
N TYR A 84 -10.50 -0.23 -8.46
CA TYR A 84 -9.20 0.04 -7.83
C TYR A 84 -7.99 -0.45 -8.66
N GLN A 85 -8.23 -1.19 -9.75
CA GLN A 85 -7.22 -1.62 -10.71
C GLN A 85 -7.56 -1.07 -12.11
N CYS A 86 -7.80 0.23 -12.22
CA CYS A 86 -8.10 0.89 -13.50
C CYS A 86 -6.83 1.03 -14.38
N VAL A 87 -5.91 1.90 -13.97
CA VAL A 87 -4.57 2.06 -14.55
C VAL A 87 -3.58 2.10 -13.39
N TYR A 88 -2.52 1.30 -13.46
CA TYR A 88 -1.52 1.22 -12.40
C TYR A 88 -0.13 0.90 -12.96
N LEU A 89 0.89 1.26 -12.18
CA LEU A 89 2.26 0.85 -12.45
C LEU A 89 2.46 -0.55 -11.87
N LEU A 90 2.63 -1.55 -12.75
CA LEU A 90 2.96 -2.90 -12.32
C LEU A 90 4.43 -2.93 -11.92
N LEU A 91 4.71 -3.36 -10.69
CA LEU A 91 6.07 -3.44 -10.16
C LEU A 91 6.62 -4.84 -10.33
N ARG A 92 7.95 -4.94 -10.48
CA ARG A 92 8.64 -6.24 -10.41
C ARG A 92 8.57 -6.77 -8.97
N PRO A 93 8.26 -8.07 -8.77
CA PRO A 93 8.22 -8.69 -7.46
C PRO A 93 9.64 -9.05 -7.01
N THR A 94 10.48 -8.04 -6.74
CA THR A 94 11.81 -8.28 -6.16
C THR A 94 11.67 -8.78 -4.73
N ALA A 95 12.71 -9.41 -4.20
CA ALA A 95 12.71 -9.97 -2.85
C ALA A 95 12.33 -8.90 -1.81
N GLU A 96 12.83 -7.67 -1.94
CA GLU A 96 12.58 -6.59 -1.00
C GLU A 96 11.12 -6.10 -1.03
N VAL A 97 10.50 -6.08 -2.23
CA VAL A 97 9.09 -5.74 -2.39
C VAL A 97 8.19 -6.78 -1.72
N VAL A 98 8.51 -8.06 -1.91
CA VAL A 98 7.75 -9.18 -1.33
C VAL A 98 7.97 -9.27 0.18
N GLU A 99 9.20 -9.12 0.66
CA GLU A 99 9.56 -9.17 2.08
C GLU A 99 8.84 -8.08 2.89
N ALA A 100 8.68 -6.87 2.32
CA ALA A 100 7.89 -5.82 2.96
C ALA A 100 6.44 -6.27 3.20
N SER A 101 5.83 -6.95 2.23
CA SER A 101 4.47 -7.50 2.35
C SER A 101 4.42 -8.63 3.38
N ASP A 102 5.33 -9.60 3.29
CA ASP A 102 5.38 -10.75 4.20
C ASP A 102 5.57 -10.32 5.65
N ARG A 103 6.48 -9.37 5.89
CA ARG A 103 6.71 -8.79 7.22
C ARG A 103 5.44 -8.15 7.76
N CYS A 104 4.80 -7.27 6.99
CA CYS A 104 3.55 -6.64 7.43
C CYS A 104 2.42 -7.66 7.61
N CYS A 105 2.31 -8.69 6.77
CA CYS A 105 1.31 -9.74 6.94
C CYS A 105 1.51 -10.50 8.26
N ALA A 106 2.76 -10.83 8.61
CA ALA A 106 3.09 -11.53 9.85
C ALA A 106 2.70 -10.73 11.10
N PHE A 107 3.05 -9.44 11.17
CA PHE A 107 2.72 -8.60 12.32
C PHE A 107 1.24 -8.24 12.41
N LEU A 108 0.60 -7.91 11.29
CA LEU A 108 -0.82 -7.51 11.28
C LEU A 108 -1.78 -8.70 11.27
N GLY A 109 -1.28 -9.94 11.21
CA GLY A 109 -2.10 -11.15 11.19
C GLY A 109 -2.94 -11.31 9.93
N TYR A 110 -2.47 -10.76 8.80
CA TYR A 110 -3.13 -10.92 7.50
C TYR A 110 -2.81 -12.29 6.92
N LYS A 111 -3.85 -13.04 6.55
CA LYS A 111 -3.69 -14.31 5.84
C LYS A 111 -3.78 -14.04 4.34
N SER A 112 -2.65 -14.08 3.64
CA SER A 112 -2.64 -14.07 2.19
C SER A 112 -3.21 -15.39 1.68
N ASN A 113 -4.24 -15.31 0.84
CA ASN A 113 -4.64 -16.45 0.01
C ASN A 113 -3.78 -16.37 -1.25
N THR A 114 -2.63 -17.04 -1.23
CA THR A 114 -1.78 -17.19 -2.42
C THR A 114 -2.12 -18.50 -3.11
#